data_AF-A0A522UD09-F1
#
_entry.id   AF-A0A522UD09-F1
#
_cell.length_a   1.000
_cell.length_b   1.000
_cell.length_c   1.000
_cell.angle_alpha   90.00
_cell.angle_beta   90.00
_cell.angle_gamma   90.00
#
_symmetry.space_group_name_H-M   'P 1'
#
loop_
_entity.id
_entity.type
_entity.pdbx_description
1 polymer ?
#
loop_
_entity_poly.entity_id
_entity_poly.type
_entity_poly.pdbx_seq_one_letter_code
_entity_poly.pdbx_strand_id
1 'polypeptide(L)'
;MKKILNWFTRGKTMIFGFVGSLIFIGAVYYIDAYCKKGMYVCNNSHEIIWMLSMVFVSVFIWSILTYKMKEEIFISWRNFSVVFVLFSFLTILILPFKCDPYLRICKESFSWLFVFAHLSLSLLIIIYKSFKKEPR
;
A
#
# COMPACT_ATOMS: atom_id res chain seq x y z
N MET A 1 6.71 8.98 18.67
CA MET A 1 6.71 8.73 17.21
C MET A 1 8.09 8.31 16.65
N LYS A 2 9.23 8.93 17.04
CA LYS A 2 10.59 8.55 16.56
C LYS A 2 10.98 7.07 16.73
N LYS A 3 10.60 6.41 17.85
CA LYS A 3 10.97 5.00 18.12
C LYS A 3 10.29 3.97 17.20
N ILE A 4 9.02 4.17 16.82
CA ILE A 4 8.27 3.22 15.97
C ILE A 4 8.80 3.23 14.54
N LEU A 5 9.12 4.42 14.01
CA LEU A 5 9.71 4.59 12.68
C LEU A 5 11.09 3.95 12.55
N ASN A 6 11.87 3.88 13.64
CA ASN A 6 13.22 3.32 13.63
C ASN A 6 13.24 1.79 13.45
N TRP A 7 12.09 1.11 13.60
CA TRP A 7 12.02 -0.35 13.48
C TRP A 7 11.99 -0.82 12.01
N PHE A 8 11.56 0.02 11.08
CA PHE A 8 11.51 -0.27 9.65
C PHE A 8 12.85 0.05 8.97
N THR A 9 13.79 -0.88 9.06
CA THR A 9 15.02 -0.89 8.25
C THR A 9 14.73 -1.24 6.79
N ARG A 10 15.62 -0.92 5.84
CA ARG A 10 15.48 -1.28 4.40
C ARG A 10 14.99 -2.70 4.14
N GLY A 11 15.68 -3.69 4.73
CA GLY A 11 15.33 -5.10 4.57
C GLY A 11 13.93 -5.43 5.10
N LYS A 12 13.57 -4.94 6.29
CA LYS A 12 12.22 -5.12 6.85
C LYS A 12 11.14 -4.48 5.99
N THR A 13 11.33 -3.24 5.52
CA THR A 13 10.36 -2.58 4.63
C THR A 13 10.15 -3.38 3.36
N MET A 14 11.22 -3.93 2.78
CA MET A 14 11.14 -4.79 1.60
C MET A 14 10.39 -6.09 1.89
N ILE A 15 10.68 -6.76 3.02
CA ILE A 15 9.97 -7.98 3.44
C ILE A 15 8.48 -7.69 3.67
N PHE A 16 8.14 -6.61 4.37
CA PHE A 16 6.74 -6.23 4.59
C PHE A 16 6.01 -5.93 3.27
N GLY A 17 6.65 -5.19 2.36
CA GLY A 17 6.11 -4.94 1.02
C GLY A 17 5.90 -6.25 0.26
N PHE A 18 6.89 -7.14 0.27
CA PHE A 18 6.83 -8.43 -0.41
C PHE A 18 5.72 -9.34 0.14
N VAL A 19 5.70 -9.54 1.46
CA VAL A 19 4.68 -10.37 2.13
C VAL A 19 3.29 -9.79 1.93
N GLY A 20 3.12 -8.47 2.06
CA GLY A 20 1.84 -7.81 1.78
C GLY A 20 1.39 -7.99 0.32
N SER A 21 2.32 -7.93 -0.63
CA SER A 21 2.04 -8.16 -2.06
C SER A 21 1.65 -9.63 -2.33
N LEU A 22 2.29 -10.59 -1.66
CA LEU A 22 1.90 -12.00 -1.74
C LEU A 22 0.51 -12.25 -1.16
N ILE A 23 0.17 -11.62 -0.03
CA ILE A 23 -1.17 -11.68 0.55
C ILE A 23 -2.19 -11.13 -0.44
N PHE A 24 -1.90 -10.01 -1.10
CA PHE A 24 -2.76 -9.46 -2.15
C PHE A 24 -2.97 -10.46 -3.30
N ILE A 25 -1.91 -11.01 -3.87
CA ILE A 25 -2.00 -11.99 -4.97
C ILE A 25 -2.80 -13.21 -4.54
N GLY A 26 -2.52 -13.76 -3.35
CA GLY A 26 -3.25 -14.91 -2.81
C GLY A 26 -4.73 -14.62 -2.60
N ALA A 27 -5.08 -13.45 -2.07
CA ALA A 27 -6.46 -13.05 -1.84
C ALA A 27 -7.22 -12.83 -3.16
N VAL A 28 -6.61 -12.21 -4.16
CA VAL A 28 -7.20 -12.03 -5.50
C VAL A 28 -7.41 -13.39 -6.18
N TYR A 29 -6.39 -14.25 -6.18
CA TYR A 29 -6.49 -15.59 -6.75
C TYR A 29 -7.58 -16.42 -6.07
N TYR A 30 -7.70 -16.31 -4.74
CA TYR A 30 -8.73 -17.01 -3.98
C TYR A 30 -10.14 -16.56 -4.38
N ILE A 31 -10.43 -15.25 -4.50
CA ILE A 31 -11.79 -14.82 -4.87
C ILE A 31 -12.12 -15.23 -6.31
N ASP A 32 -11.15 -15.15 -7.23
CA ASP A 32 -11.39 -15.48 -8.63
C ASP A 32 -11.57 -16.99 -8.84
N ALA A 33 -10.73 -17.82 -8.20
CA ALA A 33 -10.77 -19.26 -8.34
C ALA A 33 -11.93 -19.91 -7.57
N TYR A 34 -12.28 -19.43 -6.38
CA TYR A 34 -13.22 -20.11 -5.48
C TYR A 34 -14.56 -19.39 -5.34
N CYS A 35 -14.61 -18.06 -5.38
CA CYS A 35 -15.87 -17.33 -5.23
C CYS A 35 -16.59 -17.12 -6.56
N LYS A 36 -15.91 -16.65 -7.61
CA LYS A 36 -16.57 -16.42 -8.91
C LYS A 36 -16.99 -17.70 -9.62
N LYS A 37 -16.31 -18.81 -9.35
CA LYS A 37 -16.66 -20.14 -9.88
C LYS A 37 -17.75 -20.85 -9.08
N GLY A 38 -18.35 -20.19 -8.08
CA GLY A 38 -19.51 -20.71 -7.34
C GLY A 38 -19.20 -21.91 -6.42
N MET A 39 -17.93 -22.18 -6.11
CA MET A 39 -17.55 -23.33 -5.28
C MET A 39 -17.73 -23.06 -3.78
N TYR A 40 -17.71 -21.79 -3.35
CA TYR A 40 -17.89 -21.40 -1.94
C TYR A 40 -18.65 -20.07 -1.79
N VAL A 41 -19.35 -19.90 -0.65
CA VAL A 41 -19.95 -18.63 -0.24
C VAL A 41 -18.84 -17.64 0.09
N CYS A 42 -18.71 -16.59 -0.73
CA CYS A 42 -17.72 -15.55 -0.49
C CYS A 42 -18.13 -14.70 0.71
N ASN A 43 -17.31 -14.68 1.76
CA ASN A 43 -17.50 -13.78 2.88
C ASN A 43 -16.78 -12.44 2.62
N ASN A 44 -17.43 -11.34 2.98
CA ASN A 44 -16.93 -9.96 2.82
C ASN A 44 -15.53 -9.74 3.44
N SER A 45 -15.10 -10.60 4.36
CA SER A 45 -13.77 -10.55 4.98
C SER A 45 -12.63 -10.72 3.97
N HIS A 46 -12.76 -11.59 2.97
CA HIS A 46 -11.72 -11.76 1.95
C HIS A 46 -11.61 -10.54 1.04
N GLU A 47 -12.74 -9.88 0.77
CA GLU A 47 -12.77 -8.62 0.02
C GLU A 47 -11.98 -7.52 0.74
N ILE A 48 -12.13 -7.40 2.06
CA ILE A 48 -11.35 -6.43 2.85
C ILE A 48 -9.85 -6.74 2.76
N ILE A 49 -9.46 -8.02 2.82
CA ILE A 49 -8.05 -8.41 2.85
C ILE A 49 -7.34 -8.00 1.57
N TRP A 50 -7.90 -8.29 0.38
CA TRP A 50 -7.23 -7.89 -0.86
C TRP A 50 -7.18 -6.37 -1.01
N MET A 51 -8.24 -5.66 -0.62
CA MET A 51 -8.32 -4.19 -0.66
C MET A 51 -7.25 -3.53 0.23
N LEU A 52 -7.10 -4.00 1.47
CA LEU A 52 -6.07 -3.51 2.39
C LEU A 52 -4.66 -3.89 1.94
N SER A 53 -4.47 -5.11 1.43
CA SER A 53 -3.13 -5.59 1.06
C SER A 53 -2.60 -4.99 -0.24
N MET A 54 -3.47 -4.45 -1.09
CA MET A 54 -3.11 -3.89 -2.38
C MET A 54 -2.09 -2.75 -2.31
N VAL A 55 -2.16 -1.89 -1.29
CA VAL A 55 -1.21 -0.77 -1.11
C VAL A 55 0.23 -1.27 -0.93
N PHE A 56 0.43 -2.49 -0.40
CA PHE A 56 1.76 -3.06 -0.24
C PHE A 56 2.45 -3.40 -1.55
N VAL A 57 1.72 -3.57 -2.65
CA VAL A 57 2.31 -3.70 -3.99
C VAL A 57 3.10 -2.43 -4.33
N SER A 58 2.50 -1.27 -4.08
CA SER A 58 3.16 0.02 -4.27
C SER A 58 4.34 0.21 -3.31
N VAL A 59 4.19 -0.19 -2.04
CA VAL A 59 5.29 -0.17 -1.06
C VAL A 59 6.44 -1.07 -1.52
N PHE A 60 6.15 -2.25 -2.05
CA PHE A 60 7.17 -3.19 -2.51
C PHE A 60 7.97 -2.63 -3.69
N ILE A 61 7.28 -2.11 -4.71
CA ILE A 61 7.93 -1.47 -5.88
C ILE A 61 8.90 -0.38 -5.41
N TRP A 62 8.44 0.53 -4.56
CA TRP A 62 9.28 1.62 -4.09
C TRP A 62 10.35 1.18 -3.09
N SER A 63 10.12 0.10 -2.33
CA SER A 63 11.13 -0.47 -1.44
C SER A 63 12.33 -0.99 -2.22
N ILE A 64 12.11 -1.62 -3.38
CA ILE A 64 13.19 -2.10 -4.27
C ILE A 64 13.96 -0.91 -4.83
N LEU A 65 13.25 0.10 -5.34
CA LEU A 65 13.86 1.28 -5.94
C LEU A 65 14.68 2.08 -4.92
N THR A 66 14.12 2.31 -3.74
CA THR A 66 14.78 3.07 -2.67
C THR A 66 15.86 2.28 -1.94
N TYR A 67 15.91 0.94 -2.10
CA TYR A 67 16.89 0.08 -1.43
C TYR A 67 18.35 0.46 -1.73
N LYS A 68 18.64 0.96 -2.94
CA LYS A 68 19.98 1.39 -3.37
C LYS A 68 20.20 2.90 -3.28
N MET A 69 19.20 3.66 -2.82
CA MET A 69 19.30 5.12 -2.73
C MET A 69 19.99 5.58 -1.45
N LYS A 70 20.25 6.89 -1.36
CA LYS A 70 20.76 7.55 -0.14
C LYS A 70 19.81 7.32 1.04
N GLU A 71 20.36 7.18 2.24
CA GLU A 71 19.61 6.87 3.46
C GLU A 71 18.54 7.92 3.78
N GLU A 72 18.82 9.21 3.55
CA GLU A 72 17.84 10.29 3.75
C GLU A 72 16.59 10.16 2.86
N ILE A 73 16.79 9.74 1.60
CA ILE A 73 15.70 9.53 0.63
C ILE A 73 14.85 8.35 1.12
N PHE A 74 15.50 7.24 1.47
CA PHE A 74 14.83 6.06 2.03
C PHE A 74 14.05 6.40 3.29
N ILE A 75 14.65 7.08 4.26
CA ILE A 75 13.98 7.47 5.52
C ILE A 75 12.78 8.37 5.24
N SER A 76 12.93 9.36 4.36
CA SER A 76 11.85 10.29 4.01
C SER A 76 10.67 9.55 3.38
N TRP A 77 10.95 8.72 2.37
CA TRP A 77 9.95 7.89 1.69
C TRP A 77 9.29 6.90 2.65
N ARG A 78 10.07 6.15 3.43
CA ARG A 78 9.56 5.17 4.41
C ARG A 78 8.60 5.80 5.41
N ASN A 79 8.98 6.95 5.96
CA ASN A 79 8.15 7.64 6.96
C ASN A 79 6.81 8.06 6.35
N PHE A 80 6.82 8.56 5.12
CA PHE A 80 5.61 8.82 4.35
C PHE A 80 4.80 7.54 4.14
N SER A 81 5.41 6.47 3.64
CA SER A 81 4.71 5.21 3.33
C SER A 81 4.04 4.61 4.56
N VAL A 82 4.68 4.61 5.73
CA VAL A 82 4.08 4.08 6.97
C VAL A 82 2.81 4.86 7.34
N VAL A 83 2.87 6.19 7.29
CA VAL A 83 1.72 7.04 7.60
C VAL A 83 0.63 6.88 6.55
N PHE A 84 0.99 6.82 5.27
CA PHE A 84 0.06 6.66 4.17
C PHE A 84 -0.67 5.31 4.23
N VAL A 85 0.05 4.22 4.49
CA VAL A 85 -0.55 2.88 4.64
C VAL A 85 -1.53 2.88 5.81
N LEU A 86 -1.15 3.43 6.96
CA LEU A 86 -2.05 3.52 8.12
C LEU A 86 -3.32 4.31 7.79
N PHE A 87 -3.17 5.46 7.11
CA PHE A 87 -4.30 6.27 6.67
C PHE A 87 -5.22 5.48 5.71
N SER A 88 -4.63 4.83 4.70
CA SER A 88 -5.39 4.02 3.74
C SER A 88 -6.18 2.91 4.42
N PHE A 89 -5.60 2.28 5.45
CA PHE A 89 -6.27 1.21 6.20
C PHE A 89 -7.50 1.73 6.94
N LEU A 90 -7.34 2.83 7.67
CA LEU A 90 -8.45 3.45 8.41
C LEU A 90 -9.59 3.84 7.46
N THR A 91 -9.26 4.43 6.31
CA THR A 91 -10.27 4.82 5.33
C THR A 91 -10.97 3.61 4.72
N ILE A 92 -10.23 2.59 4.29
CA ILE A 92 -10.80 1.36 3.69
C ILE A 92 -11.69 0.63 4.71
N LEU A 93 -11.36 0.63 6.00
CA LEU A 93 -12.19 -0.03 7.01
C LEU A 93 -13.57 0.62 7.18
N ILE A 94 -13.66 1.96 7.06
CA ILE A 94 -14.89 2.72 7.30
C ILE A 94 -15.79 2.78 6.04
N LEU A 95 -15.21 2.74 4.84
CA LEU A 95 -15.98 2.87 3.60
C LEU A 95 -16.94 1.69 3.36
N PRO A 96 -18.07 1.90 2.66
CA PRO A 96 -19.01 0.83 2.34
C PRO A 96 -18.49 -0.10 1.24
N PHE A 97 -18.95 -1.36 1.25
CA PHE A 97 -18.66 -2.33 0.18
C PHE A 97 -19.41 -1.99 -1.11
N LYS A 98 -20.71 -1.70 -1.01
CA LYS A 98 -21.53 -1.28 -2.15
C LYS A 98 -21.20 0.15 -2.51
N CYS A 99 -20.87 0.37 -3.77
CA CYS A 99 -20.57 1.69 -4.31
C CYS A 99 -21.84 2.53 -4.41
N ASP A 100 -21.74 3.79 -4.00
CA ASP A 100 -22.72 4.79 -4.37
C ASP A 100 -22.82 4.89 -5.91
N PRO A 101 -24.03 4.87 -6.50
CA PRO A 101 -24.21 4.82 -7.94
C PRO A 101 -23.71 6.07 -8.68
N TYR A 102 -23.62 7.21 -8.01
CA TYR A 102 -23.24 8.48 -8.63
C TYR A 102 -21.75 8.78 -8.46
N LEU A 103 -21.25 8.64 -7.22
CA LEU A 103 -19.88 9.02 -6.89
C LEU A 103 -18.89 7.84 -6.87
N ARG A 104 -19.40 6.59 -7.00
CA ARG A 104 -18.61 5.35 -6.91
C ARG A 104 -17.74 5.28 -5.64
N ILE A 105 -18.22 5.86 -4.55
CA ILE A 105 -17.55 5.86 -3.25
C ILE A 105 -17.77 4.50 -2.60
N CYS A 106 -16.74 3.66 -2.63
CA CYS A 106 -16.69 2.34 -2.00
C CYS A 106 -15.24 1.95 -1.72
N LYS A 107 -15.07 0.90 -0.91
CA LYS A 107 -13.75 0.36 -0.54
C LYS A 107 -12.88 0.06 -1.77
N GLU A 108 -13.44 -0.54 -2.81
CA GLU A 108 -12.69 -0.90 -4.03
C GLU A 108 -12.11 0.32 -4.75
N SER A 109 -12.95 1.29 -5.12
CA SER A 109 -12.52 2.51 -5.80
C SER A 109 -11.43 3.26 -5.02
N PHE A 110 -11.59 3.35 -3.69
CA PHE A 110 -10.61 4.00 -2.82
C PHE A 110 -9.32 3.20 -2.67
N SER A 111 -9.38 1.87 -2.69
CA SER A 111 -8.18 1.02 -2.63
C SER A 111 -7.29 1.28 -3.86
N TRP A 112 -7.89 1.31 -5.05
CA TRP A 112 -7.20 1.70 -6.28
C TRP A 112 -6.64 3.13 -6.20
N LEU A 113 -7.47 4.08 -5.78
CA LEU A 113 -7.06 5.48 -5.63
C LEU A 113 -5.87 5.61 -4.68
N PHE A 114 -5.83 4.87 -3.57
CA PHE A 114 -4.71 4.88 -2.63
C PHE A 114 -3.44 4.29 -3.23
N VAL A 115 -3.53 3.23 -4.05
CA VAL A 115 -2.37 2.67 -4.75
C VAL A 115 -1.79 3.71 -5.72
N PHE A 116 -2.62 4.33 -6.54
CA PHE A 116 -2.19 5.35 -7.49
C PHE A 116 -1.62 6.58 -6.78
N ALA A 117 -2.29 7.05 -5.73
CA ALA A 117 -1.81 8.17 -4.92
C ALA A 117 -0.48 7.83 -4.23
N HIS A 118 -0.32 6.63 -3.66
CA HIS A 118 0.95 6.21 -3.06
C HIS A 118 2.06 6.13 -4.10
N LEU A 119 1.79 5.61 -5.30
CA LEU A 119 2.77 5.55 -6.39
C LEU A 119 3.25 6.96 -6.78
N SER A 120 2.31 7.86 -7.07
CA SER A 120 2.60 9.22 -7.54
C SER A 120 3.28 10.07 -6.46
N LEU A 121 2.79 10.03 -5.22
CA LEU A 121 3.38 10.79 -4.12
C LEU A 121 4.75 10.25 -3.73
N SER A 122 4.96 8.93 -3.77
CA SER A 122 6.29 8.34 -3.53
C SER A 122 7.29 8.83 -4.57
N LEU A 123 6.92 8.83 -5.85
CA LEU A 123 7.76 9.36 -6.92
C LEU A 123 8.13 10.83 -6.67
N LEU A 124 7.13 11.68 -6.33
CA LEU A 124 7.36 13.10 -6.04
C LEU A 124 8.32 13.30 -4.86
N ILE A 125 8.15 12.55 -3.77
CA ILE A 125 9.03 12.63 -2.59
C ILE A 125 10.46 12.23 -2.96
N ILE A 126 10.61 11.14 -3.72
CA ILE A 126 11.92 10.62 -4.13
C ILE A 126 12.62 11.62 -5.06
N ILE A 127 11.91 12.17 -6.05
CA ILE A 127 12.43 13.21 -6.94
C ILE A 127 12.85 14.44 -6.13
N TYR A 128 11.94 14.98 -5.31
CA TYR A 128 12.19 16.18 -4.50
C TYR A 128 13.43 16.01 -3.62
N LYS A 129 13.56 14.86 -2.94
CA LYS A 129 14.72 14.56 -2.10
C LYS A 129 16.00 14.26 -2.89
N SER A 130 15.90 13.77 -4.11
CA SER A 130 17.06 13.54 -4.98
C SER A 130 17.66 14.84 -5.51
N PHE A 131 16.83 15.86 -5.78
CA PHE A 131 17.27 17.15 -6.30
C PHE A 131 17.62 18.18 -5.22
N LYS A 132 17.13 18.00 -3.99
CA LYS A 132 17.51 18.85 -2.88
C LYS A 132 18.99 18.62 -2.55
N LYS A 133 19.85 19.53 -3.00
CA LYS A 133 21.25 19.61 -2.53
C LYS A 133 21.21 19.93 -1.04
N GLU A 134 21.65 19.00 -0.21
CA GLU A 134 21.84 19.29 1.21
C GLU A 134 23.07 20.18 1.37
N PRO A 135 22.99 21.25 2.20
CA PRO A 135 24.18 21.98 2.60
C PRO A 135 25.08 21.00 3.37
N ARG A 136 26.34 20.87 2.90
CA ARG A 136 27.37 20.08 3.57
C ARG A 136 27.64 20.60 4.98
#